data_AF-A0A969HMV6-F1
#
_entry.id   AF-A0A969HMV6-F1
#
_cell.length_a   1.000
_cell.length_b   1.000
_cell.length_c   1.000
_cell.angle_alpha   90.00
_cell.angle_beta   90.00
_cell.angle_gamma   90.00
#
_symmetry.space_group_name_H-M   'P 1'
#
loop_
_entity.id
_entity.type
_entity.pdbx_description
1 polymer ?
#
loop_
_entity_poly.entity_id
_entity_poly.type
_entity_poly.pdbx_seq_one_letter_code
_entity_poly.pdbx_strand_id
1 'polypeptide(L)'
;MLLDLLSKLWFFENLYYGEEWLNLGNTFKIQLTINPLAFSDAMIANRTPESISAREKWYYLLGGFSLVLMGGYIALIYPVKHRRMQKYLLGMLLYIILFSLSSLLARYLPGVPPKSSLVSVMLMTKIFLPVYFFTLFTQSYLKAAFAILIASNVGNLLSFTYYPYHVIDFMYLRPLNQHFGVGIFNFADVYGYIFLVLIIIYGVVALGRYLWTDPG
;
A
#
# COMPACT_ATOMS: atom_id res chain seq x y z
N MET A 1 -9.96 -5.20 -3.19
CA MET A 1 -8.78 -5.89 -3.77
C MET A 1 -9.09 -6.44 -5.16
N LEU A 2 -10.03 -7.40 -5.31
CA LEU A 2 -10.37 -7.96 -6.63
C LEU A 2 -10.85 -6.87 -7.62
N LEU A 3 -11.72 -5.97 -7.16
CA LEU A 3 -12.18 -4.85 -7.98
C LEU A 3 -11.02 -3.97 -8.46
N ASP A 4 -10.11 -3.58 -7.56
CA ASP A 4 -8.90 -2.81 -7.91
C ASP A 4 -8.07 -3.52 -8.97
N LEU A 5 -7.79 -4.81 -8.77
CA LEU A 5 -7.02 -5.60 -9.71
C LEU A 5 -7.70 -5.71 -11.09
N LEU A 6 -8.98 -6.10 -11.12
CA LEU A 6 -9.72 -6.27 -12.36
C LEU A 6 -9.85 -4.94 -13.12
N SER A 7 -10.08 -3.84 -12.41
CA SER A 7 -10.14 -2.52 -13.04
C SER A 7 -8.79 -2.11 -13.62
N LYS A 8 -7.68 -2.33 -12.89
CA LYS A 8 -6.33 -2.06 -13.41
C LYS A 8 -6.02 -2.88 -14.66
N LEU A 9 -6.34 -4.18 -14.67
CA LEU A 9 -6.16 -5.05 -15.83
C LEU A 9 -7.03 -4.61 -17.02
N TRP A 10 -8.30 -4.30 -16.76
CA TRP A 10 -9.21 -3.86 -17.81
C TRP A 10 -8.78 -2.53 -18.43
N PHE A 11 -8.47 -1.50 -17.62
CA PHE A 11 -8.00 -0.21 -18.13
C PHE A 11 -6.66 -0.34 -18.85
N PHE A 12 -5.79 -1.25 -18.40
CA PHE A 12 -4.53 -1.53 -19.08
C PHE A 12 -4.72 -2.18 -20.46
N GLU A 13 -5.64 -3.13 -20.59
CA GLU A 13 -5.90 -3.80 -21.87
C GLU A 13 -6.62 -2.92 -22.88
N ASN A 14 -7.39 -1.92 -22.42
CA ASN A 14 -8.34 -1.18 -23.25
C ASN A 14 -7.98 0.30 -23.49
N LEU A 15 -6.96 0.85 -22.82
CA LEU A 15 -6.57 2.26 -22.97
C LEU A 15 -5.07 2.43 -23.18
N TYR A 16 -4.71 3.42 -23.99
CA TYR A 16 -3.34 3.90 -24.08
C TYR A 16 -3.01 4.85 -22.92
N TYR A 17 -1.71 5.00 -22.62
CA TYR A 17 -1.26 5.96 -21.60
C TYR A 17 -1.74 7.38 -21.92
N GLY A 18 -2.39 8.02 -20.96
CA GLY A 18 -2.97 9.35 -21.10
C GLY A 18 -4.32 9.37 -21.83
N GLU A 19 -4.83 8.25 -22.32
CA GLU A 19 -6.15 8.17 -22.94
C GLU A 19 -7.26 8.26 -21.89
N GLU A 20 -8.32 9.01 -22.22
CA GLU A 20 -9.49 9.19 -21.38
C GLU A 20 -10.62 8.25 -21.82
N TRP A 21 -11.07 7.37 -20.94
CA TRP A 21 -12.22 6.49 -21.22
C TRP A 21 -13.56 7.19 -20.98
N LEU A 22 -13.62 8.01 -19.94
CA LEU A 22 -14.82 8.72 -19.54
C LEU A 22 -14.43 10.11 -19.06
N ASN A 23 -15.13 11.12 -19.54
CA ASN A 23 -14.97 12.50 -19.13
C ASN A 23 -16.36 13.11 -18.90
N LEU A 24 -16.77 13.21 -17.64
CA LEU A 24 -18.04 13.82 -17.23
C LEU A 24 -17.81 15.31 -16.96
N GLY A 25 -17.46 16.02 -18.04
CA GLY A 25 -17.02 17.40 -18.00
C GLY A 25 -15.81 17.59 -17.08
N ASN A 26 -15.64 18.79 -16.54
CA ASN A 26 -14.49 19.08 -15.68
C ASN A 26 -14.57 18.42 -14.28
N THR A 27 -15.54 17.55 -13.98
CA THR A 27 -15.78 17.07 -12.60
C THR A 27 -15.13 15.71 -12.33
N PHE A 28 -15.29 14.77 -13.26
CA PHE A 28 -14.82 13.40 -13.12
C PHE A 28 -14.25 12.92 -14.45
N LYS A 29 -13.08 12.30 -14.39
CA LYS A 29 -12.53 11.60 -15.55
C LYS A 29 -11.90 10.28 -15.16
N ILE A 30 -11.93 9.34 -16.10
CA ILE A 30 -11.19 8.09 -16.05
C ILE A 30 -10.11 8.15 -17.12
N GLN A 31 -8.85 8.17 -16.70
CA GLN A 31 -7.71 8.34 -17.59
C GLN A 31 -6.57 7.44 -17.13
N LEU A 32 -6.06 6.58 -18.02
CA LEU A 32 -4.96 5.70 -17.68
C LEU A 32 -3.68 6.51 -17.41
N THR A 33 -3.23 6.48 -16.16
CA THR A 33 -1.99 7.13 -15.72
C THR A 33 -1.13 6.14 -14.97
N ILE A 34 0.18 6.31 -15.11
CA ILE A 34 1.19 5.56 -14.37
C ILE A 34 1.78 6.54 -13.38
N ASN A 35 1.75 6.19 -12.11
CA ASN A 35 2.26 7.08 -11.07
C ASN A 35 3.80 7.20 -11.17
N PRO A 36 4.37 8.36 -11.53
CA PRO A 36 5.82 8.53 -11.69
C PRO A 36 6.54 8.56 -10.32
N LEU A 37 5.83 8.62 -9.20
CA LEU A 37 6.44 8.44 -7.88
C LEU A 37 6.99 7.01 -7.69
N ALA A 38 6.57 6.05 -8.53
CA ALA A 38 7.15 4.71 -8.56
C ALA A 38 8.47 4.64 -9.36
N PHE A 39 8.70 5.49 -10.36
CA PHE A 39 9.97 5.63 -11.11
C PHE A 39 10.05 6.98 -11.84
N SER A 40 11.24 7.61 -11.86
CA SER A 40 11.47 8.82 -12.67
C SER A 40 11.21 8.58 -14.16
N ASP A 41 10.65 9.58 -14.83
CA ASP A 41 10.29 9.63 -16.26
C ASP A 41 11.34 9.03 -17.23
N ALA A 42 12.63 9.06 -16.86
CA ALA A 42 13.73 8.47 -17.61
C ALA A 42 13.67 6.93 -17.80
N MET A 43 12.92 6.20 -16.96
CA MET A 43 12.76 4.74 -17.11
C MET A 43 11.64 4.33 -18.07
N ILE A 44 10.61 5.18 -18.20
CA ILE A 44 9.46 4.94 -19.07
C ILE A 44 9.87 5.15 -20.53
N ALA A 45 10.82 6.06 -20.80
CA ALA A 45 11.26 6.40 -22.14
C ALA A 45 12.19 5.37 -22.82
N ASN A 46 12.75 4.38 -22.11
CA ASN A 46 13.91 3.61 -22.59
C ASN A 46 13.83 2.07 -22.43
N ARG A 47 12.66 1.43 -22.31
CA ARG A 47 12.61 -0.05 -22.16
C ARG A 47 11.91 -0.77 -23.31
N THR A 48 12.69 -1.59 -24.02
CA THR A 48 12.18 -2.63 -24.94
C THR A 48 11.71 -3.87 -24.16
N PRO A 49 10.80 -4.69 -24.72
CA PRO A 49 10.16 -5.82 -24.02
C PRO A 49 11.10 -6.99 -23.62
N GLU A 50 12.35 -7.02 -24.09
CA GLU A 50 13.19 -8.22 -24.03
C GLU A 50 14.07 -8.36 -22.78
N SER A 51 14.07 -7.39 -21.85
CA SER A 51 14.90 -7.47 -20.63
C SER A 51 14.09 -7.53 -19.35
N ILE A 52 13.30 -8.58 -19.16
CA ILE A 52 12.99 -9.09 -17.80
C ILE A 52 14.32 -9.64 -17.25
N SER A 53 15.19 -8.72 -16.84
CA SER A 53 16.55 -9.04 -16.43
C SER A 53 16.53 -9.88 -15.16
N ALA A 54 17.56 -10.70 -14.94
CA ALA A 54 17.77 -11.45 -13.70
C ALA A 54 17.60 -10.61 -12.41
N ARG A 55 17.64 -9.28 -12.53
CA ARG A 55 17.38 -8.28 -11.48
C ARG A 55 15.93 -8.27 -10.97
N GLU A 56 14.93 -8.51 -11.82
CA GLU A 56 13.52 -8.55 -11.40
C GLU A 56 13.21 -9.79 -10.54
N LYS A 57 13.86 -10.92 -10.82
CA LYS A 57 13.75 -12.17 -10.04
C LYS A 57 14.24 -11.99 -8.59
N TRP A 58 15.29 -11.19 -8.37
CA TRP A 58 15.79 -10.91 -7.01
C TRP A 58 14.81 -10.09 -6.17
N TYR A 59 14.00 -9.22 -6.78
CA TYR A 59 12.96 -8.47 -6.06
C TYR A 59 11.83 -9.38 -5.56
N TYR A 60 11.38 -10.32 -6.39
CA TYR A 60 10.39 -11.32 -5.99
C TYR A 60 10.92 -12.22 -4.86
N LEU A 61 12.21 -12.58 -4.90
CA LEU A 61 12.85 -13.36 -3.82
C LEU A 61 12.95 -12.58 -2.50
N LEU A 62 13.33 -11.30 -2.53
CA LEU A 62 13.38 -10.45 -1.32
C LEU A 62 11.98 -10.18 -0.76
N GLY A 63 10.98 -9.97 -1.63
CA GLY A 63 9.58 -9.85 -1.25
C GLY A 63 9.05 -11.14 -0.60
N GLY A 64 9.34 -12.29 -1.21
CA GLY A 64 9.01 -13.61 -0.68
C GLY A 64 9.68 -13.89 0.67
N PHE A 65 10.96 -13.57 0.82
CA PHE A 65 11.68 -13.71 2.10
C PHE A 65 11.08 -12.83 3.19
N SER A 66 10.71 -11.59 2.87
CA SER A 66 10.03 -10.67 3.79
C SER A 66 8.67 -11.20 4.24
N LEU A 67 7.90 -11.82 3.34
CA LEU A 67 6.62 -12.47 3.67
C LEU A 67 6.81 -13.70 4.55
N VAL A 68 7.86 -14.50 4.33
CA VAL A 68 8.19 -15.65 5.18
C VAL A 68 8.58 -15.20 6.59
N LEU A 69 9.41 -14.15 6.71
CA LEU A 69 9.73 -13.54 8.00
C LEU A 69 8.48 -13.00 8.70
N MET A 70 7.56 -12.39 7.95
CA MET A 70 6.29 -11.89 8.47
C MET A 70 5.38 -13.02 8.96
N GLY A 71 5.22 -14.10 8.19
CA GLY A 71 4.46 -15.28 8.57
C GLY A 71 5.03 -15.98 9.80
N GLY A 72 6.35 -16.13 9.86
CA GLY A 72 7.08 -16.66 11.01
C GLY A 72 6.86 -15.81 12.26
N TYR A 73 6.92 -14.49 12.16
CA TYR A 73 6.68 -13.59 13.30
C TYR A 73 5.25 -13.66 13.83
N ILE A 74 4.24 -13.60 12.93
CA ILE A 74 2.83 -13.73 13.34
C ILE A 74 2.62 -15.07 14.06
N ALA A 75 3.16 -16.16 13.51
CA ALA A 75 3.08 -17.48 14.12
C ALA A 75 3.79 -17.57 15.48
N LEU A 76 4.92 -16.87 15.66
CA LEU A 76 5.71 -16.88 16.90
C LEU A 76 5.12 -15.98 18.00
N ILE A 77 4.49 -14.85 17.65
CA ILE A 77 3.95 -13.85 18.60
C ILE A 77 2.53 -14.19 19.04
N TYR A 78 1.74 -14.77 18.13
CA TYR A 78 0.36 -15.19 18.39
C TYR A 78 0.23 -16.04 19.68
N PRO A 79 1.06 -17.07 19.93
CA PRO A 79 0.95 -17.90 21.13
C PRO A 79 1.48 -17.27 22.43
N VAL A 80 2.24 -16.17 22.39
CA VAL A 80 2.92 -15.66 23.60
C VAL A 80 1.94 -14.94 24.53
N LYS A 81 1.83 -15.38 25.78
CA LYS A 81 1.05 -14.72 26.84
C LYS A 81 1.77 -13.49 27.42
N HIS A 82 2.04 -12.47 26.60
CA HIS A 82 2.51 -11.17 27.09
C HIS A 82 1.35 -10.20 27.39
N ARG A 83 1.60 -9.20 28.25
CA ARG A 83 0.68 -8.07 28.46
C ARG A 83 0.46 -7.35 27.11
N ARG A 84 -0.77 -6.90 26.85
CA ARG A 84 -1.20 -6.33 25.56
C ARG A 84 -0.25 -5.25 25.03
N MET A 85 0.24 -4.38 25.92
CA MET A 85 1.21 -3.31 25.59
C MET A 85 2.58 -3.81 25.15
N GLN A 86 3.11 -4.88 25.75
CA GLN A 86 4.40 -5.44 25.36
C GLN A 86 4.35 -6.02 23.96
N LYS A 87 3.22 -6.62 23.58
CA LYS A 87 3.01 -7.08 22.19
C LYS A 87 3.13 -5.87 21.26
N TYR A 88 2.32 -4.82 21.45
CA TYR A 88 2.32 -3.63 20.58
C TYR A 88 3.73 -3.03 20.40
N LEU A 89 4.48 -2.85 21.50
CA LEU A 89 5.83 -2.30 21.46
C LEU A 89 6.80 -3.20 20.68
N LEU A 90 6.73 -4.52 20.88
CA LEU A 90 7.57 -5.48 20.18
C LEU A 90 7.27 -5.49 18.66
N GLY A 91 5.99 -5.38 18.27
CA GLY A 91 5.62 -5.27 16.85
C GLY A 91 6.08 -3.98 16.20
N MET A 92 5.99 -2.84 16.90
CA MET A 92 6.52 -1.57 16.40
C MET A 92 8.05 -1.60 16.27
N LEU A 93 8.75 -2.14 17.26
CA LEU A 93 10.20 -2.28 17.20
C LEU A 93 10.63 -3.15 16.00
N LEU A 94 9.94 -4.26 15.77
CA LEU A 94 10.21 -5.12 14.63
C LEU A 94 9.92 -4.43 13.29
N TYR A 95 8.80 -3.70 13.18
CA TYR A 95 8.49 -2.90 12.00
C TYR A 95 9.64 -1.93 11.68
N ILE A 96 10.16 -1.22 12.69
CA ILE A 96 11.28 -0.30 12.53
C ILE A 96 12.54 -1.04 12.08
N ILE A 97 12.85 -2.19 12.66
CA ILE A 97 14.00 -3.01 12.28
C ILE A 97 13.88 -3.50 10.83
N LEU A 98 12.72 -4.07 10.46
CA LEU A 98 12.46 -4.57 9.11
C LEU A 98 12.52 -3.44 8.09
N PHE A 99 11.90 -2.29 8.37
CA PHE A 99 11.95 -1.12 7.52
C PHE A 99 13.38 -0.62 7.33
N SER A 100 14.16 -0.55 8.40
CA SER A 100 15.55 -0.05 8.39
C SER A 100 16.47 -1.02 7.64
N LEU A 101 16.38 -2.32 7.92
CA LEU A 101 17.15 -3.36 7.26
C LEU A 101 16.83 -3.42 5.77
N SER A 102 15.55 -3.35 5.40
CA SER A 102 15.15 -3.38 4.00
C SER A 102 15.58 -2.11 3.26
N SER A 103 15.51 -0.94 3.91
CA SER A 103 16.03 0.32 3.38
C SER A 103 17.56 0.31 3.22
N LEU A 104 18.28 -0.35 4.13
CA LEU A 104 19.73 -0.52 4.06
C LEU A 104 20.10 -1.46 2.91
N LEU A 105 19.48 -2.64 2.82
CA LEU A 105 19.69 -3.60 1.74
C LEU A 105 19.40 -3.01 0.36
N ALA A 106 18.37 -2.16 0.25
CA ALA A 106 18.03 -1.46 -0.99
C ALA A 106 19.17 -0.55 -1.51
N ARG A 107 20.05 -0.03 -0.63
CA ARG A 107 21.19 0.83 -1.00
C ARG A 107 22.40 0.06 -1.53
N TYR A 108 22.54 -1.22 -1.16
CA TYR A 108 23.70 -2.04 -1.52
C TYR A 108 23.45 -2.97 -2.71
N LEU A 109 22.30 -2.86 -3.38
CA LEU A 109 21.99 -3.60 -4.61
C LEU A 109 22.57 -2.84 -5.83
N PRO A 110 23.68 -3.31 -6.43
CA PRO A 110 24.31 -2.62 -7.56
C PRO A 110 23.41 -2.67 -8.81
N GLY A 111 23.35 -1.55 -9.54
CA GLY A 111 22.65 -1.47 -10.83
C GLY A 111 21.14 -1.25 -10.75
N VAL A 112 20.63 -0.88 -9.58
CA VAL A 112 19.21 -0.55 -9.34
C VAL A 112 19.10 0.92 -8.99
N PRO A 113 18.27 1.71 -9.69
CA PRO A 113 18.03 3.08 -9.25
C PRO A 113 17.39 3.06 -7.87
N PRO A 114 17.95 3.80 -6.89
CA PRO A 114 17.64 3.67 -5.47
C PRO A 114 16.16 3.91 -5.11
N LYS A 115 15.33 4.37 -6.05
CA LYS A 115 13.91 4.66 -5.85
C LYS A 115 13.01 3.42 -5.92
N SER A 116 13.32 2.40 -6.73
CA SER A 116 12.36 1.29 -6.96
C SER A 116 12.50 0.12 -6.00
N SER A 117 13.73 -0.23 -5.63
CA SER A 117 14.01 -1.19 -4.55
C SER A 117 13.45 -0.68 -3.22
N LEU A 118 13.55 0.63 -2.97
CA LEU A 118 12.93 1.30 -1.84
C LEU A 118 11.40 1.21 -1.90
N VAL A 119 10.76 1.41 -3.06
CA VAL A 119 9.30 1.37 -3.20
C VAL A 119 8.71 -0.01 -2.89
N SER A 120 9.25 -1.11 -3.44
CA SER A 120 8.75 -2.46 -3.16
C SER A 120 8.93 -2.88 -1.70
N VAL A 121 10.07 -2.51 -1.11
CA VAL A 121 10.36 -2.68 0.33
C VAL A 121 9.40 -1.86 1.20
N MET A 122 9.17 -0.59 0.84
CA MET A 122 8.24 0.28 1.54
C MET A 122 6.81 -0.26 1.47
N LEU A 123 6.39 -0.82 0.34
CA LEU A 123 5.06 -1.40 0.16
C LEU A 123 4.87 -2.68 0.99
N MET A 124 5.87 -3.56 1.04
CA MET A 124 5.83 -4.75 1.90
C MET A 124 5.79 -4.36 3.38
N THR A 125 6.58 -3.36 3.78
CA THR A 125 6.56 -2.85 5.16
C THR A 125 5.22 -2.19 5.49
N LYS A 126 4.59 -1.50 4.52
CA LYS A 126 3.24 -0.93 4.66
C LYS A 126 2.14 -1.96 4.89
N ILE A 127 2.32 -3.23 4.48
CA ILE A 127 1.37 -4.34 4.76
C ILE A 127 1.57 -4.91 6.17
N PHE A 128 2.81 -4.92 6.67
CA PHE A 128 3.15 -5.51 7.98
C PHE A 128 2.34 -4.89 9.12
N LEU A 129 2.39 -3.56 9.24
CA LEU A 129 1.79 -2.86 10.38
C LEU A 129 0.25 -3.06 10.43
N PRO A 130 -0.48 -2.97 9.29
CA PRO A 130 -1.91 -3.29 9.25
C PRO A 130 -2.24 -4.75 9.59
N VAL A 131 -1.51 -5.72 9.05
CA VAL A 131 -1.72 -7.15 9.37
C VAL A 131 -1.47 -7.40 10.85
N TYR A 132 -0.41 -6.82 11.39
CA TYR A 132 -0.08 -6.91 12.80
C TYR A 132 -1.21 -6.38 13.69
N PHE A 133 -1.67 -5.15 13.43
CA PHE A 133 -2.79 -4.57 14.16
C PHE A 133 -4.10 -5.36 13.99
N PHE A 134 -4.38 -5.89 12.80
CA PHE A 134 -5.53 -6.76 12.54
C PHE A 134 -5.54 -7.98 13.48
N THR A 135 -4.38 -8.58 13.76
CA THR A 135 -4.28 -9.72 14.68
C THR A 135 -4.45 -9.35 16.16
N LEU A 136 -4.15 -8.11 16.54
CA LEU A 136 -4.17 -7.65 17.94
C LEU A 136 -5.51 -7.06 18.38
N PHE A 137 -6.21 -6.40 17.46
CA PHE A 137 -7.50 -5.81 17.76
C PHE A 137 -8.55 -6.91 17.86
N THR A 138 -9.30 -6.90 18.96
CA THR A 138 -10.42 -7.84 19.18
C THR A 138 -11.74 -7.30 18.66
N GLN A 139 -11.84 -5.98 18.50
CA GLN A 139 -13.04 -5.28 18.07
C GLN A 139 -13.25 -5.46 16.56
N SER A 140 -14.42 -5.99 16.16
CA SER A 140 -14.74 -6.28 14.76
C SER A 140 -14.63 -5.06 13.84
N TYR A 141 -14.98 -3.88 14.35
CA TYR A 141 -14.86 -2.62 13.60
C TYR A 141 -13.40 -2.29 13.23
N LEU A 142 -12.48 -2.36 14.19
CA LEU A 142 -11.06 -2.12 13.92
C LEU A 142 -10.47 -3.20 13.02
N LYS A 143 -10.87 -4.46 13.20
CA LYS A 143 -10.49 -5.53 12.28
C LYS A 143 -10.95 -5.23 10.85
N ALA A 144 -12.18 -4.78 10.66
CA ALA A 144 -12.68 -4.40 9.34
C ALA A 144 -11.87 -3.23 8.74
N ALA A 145 -11.58 -2.19 9.53
CA ALA A 145 -10.74 -1.07 9.08
C ALA A 145 -9.35 -1.55 8.63
N PHE A 146 -8.66 -2.34 9.46
CA PHE A 146 -7.34 -2.87 9.09
C PHE A 146 -7.39 -3.86 7.92
N ALA A 147 -8.46 -4.65 7.77
CA ALA A 147 -8.66 -5.50 6.59
C ALA A 147 -8.78 -4.68 5.30
N ILE A 148 -9.49 -3.54 5.34
CA ILE A 148 -9.59 -2.60 4.23
C ILE A 148 -8.22 -2.01 3.89
N LEU A 149 -7.43 -1.63 4.90
CA LEU A 149 -6.07 -1.13 4.68
C LEU A 149 -5.13 -2.20 4.12
N ILE A 150 -5.25 -3.45 4.56
CA ILE A 150 -4.51 -4.58 3.97
C ILE A 150 -4.92 -4.73 2.49
N ALA A 151 -6.22 -4.70 2.19
CA ALA A 151 -6.71 -4.80 0.82
C ALA A 151 -6.24 -3.64 -0.09
N SER A 152 -6.13 -2.43 0.46
CA SER A 152 -5.51 -1.25 -0.19
C SER A 152 -4.05 -1.53 -0.55
N ASN A 153 -3.23 -1.86 0.45
CA ASN A 153 -1.80 -2.07 0.23
C ASN A 153 -1.50 -3.28 -0.66
N VAL A 154 -2.28 -4.36 -0.55
CA VAL A 154 -2.15 -5.53 -1.43
C VAL A 154 -2.55 -5.19 -2.87
N GLY A 155 -3.63 -4.43 -3.09
CA GLY A 155 -4.02 -4.00 -4.45
C GLY A 155 -2.94 -3.16 -5.13
N ASN A 156 -2.34 -2.23 -4.40
CA ASN A 156 -1.20 -1.46 -4.89
C ASN A 156 0.06 -2.31 -5.05
N LEU A 157 0.31 -3.29 -4.18
CA LEU A 157 1.44 -4.20 -4.33
C LEU A 157 1.31 -5.11 -5.57
N LEU A 158 0.12 -5.66 -5.83
CA LEU A 158 -0.15 -6.46 -7.01
C LEU A 158 0.05 -5.68 -8.31
N SER A 159 -0.05 -4.35 -8.26
CA SER A 159 0.25 -3.53 -9.44
C SER A 159 1.71 -3.66 -9.90
N PHE A 160 2.63 -4.08 -9.01
CA PHE A 160 4.03 -4.34 -9.36
C PHE A 160 4.27 -5.70 -10.01
N THR A 161 3.27 -6.60 -10.04
CA THR A 161 3.42 -7.91 -10.70
C THR A 161 3.14 -7.87 -12.20
N TYR A 162 2.65 -6.74 -12.72
CA TYR A 162 2.26 -6.58 -14.13
C TYR A 162 3.19 -5.57 -14.83
N TYR A 163 4.21 -6.07 -15.53
CA TYR A 163 5.11 -5.25 -16.36
C TYR A 163 4.33 -4.58 -17.52
N PRO A 164 4.65 -3.33 -17.95
CA PRO A 164 5.78 -2.47 -17.55
C PRO A 164 5.49 -1.49 -16.39
N TYR A 165 4.36 -1.61 -15.70
CA TYR A 165 3.88 -0.56 -14.81
C TYR A 165 3.83 -1.02 -13.35
N HIS A 166 4.00 -0.05 -12.44
CA HIS A 166 4.23 -0.33 -11.03
C HIS A 166 3.01 0.05 -10.17
N VAL A 167 2.32 1.15 -10.48
CA VAL A 167 1.00 1.49 -9.94
C VAL A 167 0.17 2.14 -11.05
N ILE A 168 -0.99 1.56 -11.34
CA ILE A 168 -1.93 2.05 -12.35
C ILE A 168 -3.00 2.88 -11.66
N ASP A 169 -3.02 4.17 -11.95
CA ASP A 169 -4.00 5.12 -11.43
C ASP A 169 -4.91 5.55 -12.58
N PHE A 170 -6.22 5.61 -12.33
CA PHE A 170 -7.17 5.77 -13.43
C PHE A 170 -8.37 6.67 -13.12
N MET A 171 -8.61 7.06 -11.87
CA MET A 171 -9.73 7.94 -11.52
C MET A 171 -9.24 9.33 -11.13
N TYR A 172 -9.95 10.36 -11.58
CA TYR A 172 -9.73 11.74 -11.18
C TYR A 172 -11.05 12.39 -10.80
N LEU A 173 -11.05 13.07 -9.65
CA LEU A 173 -12.15 13.88 -9.17
C LEU A 173 -11.65 15.30 -8.94
N ARG A 174 -12.18 16.27 -9.69
CA ARG A 174 -11.77 17.68 -9.58
C ARG A 174 -11.91 18.23 -8.17
N PRO A 175 -13.01 18.02 -7.43
CA PRO A 175 -13.12 18.52 -6.05
C PRO A 175 -12.03 17.94 -5.13
N LEU A 176 -11.72 16.65 -5.26
CA LEU A 176 -10.67 16.01 -4.47
C LEU A 176 -9.29 16.58 -4.81
N ASN A 177 -9.01 16.79 -6.09
CA ASN A 177 -7.74 17.36 -6.51
C ASN A 177 -7.60 18.83 -6.11
N GLN A 178 -8.66 19.63 -6.18
CA GLN A 178 -8.64 21.05 -5.83
C GLN A 178 -8.50 21.30 -4.32
N HIS A 179 -9.18 20.51 -3.50
CA HIS A 179 -9.19 20.72 -2.05
C HIS A 179 -8.11 19.94 -1.30
N PHE A 180 -7.71 18.77 -1.81
CA PHE A 180 -6.83 17.84 -1.10
C PHE A 180 -5.58 17.46 -1.90
N GLY A 181 -5.44 17.89 -3.15
CA GLY A 181 -4.27 17.58 -3.98
C GLY A 181 -4.09 16.08 -4.26
N VAL A 182 -5.19 15.31 -4.27
CA VAL A 182 -5.17 13.83 -4.38
C VAL A 182 -4.57 13.33 -5.70
N GLY A 183 -4.62 14.12 -6.78
CA GLY A 183 -4.18 13.68 -8.09
C GLY A 183 -5.10 12.61 -8.70
N ILE A 184 -4.53 11.76 -9.55
CA ILE A 184 -5.19 10.59 -10.12
C ILE A 184 -4.97 9.42 -9.15
N PHE A 185 -6.01 8.64 -8.89
CA PHE A 185 -6.02 7.59 -7.88
C PHE A 185 -6.69 6.32 -8.42
N ASN A 186 -6.59 5.23 -7.68
CA ASN A 186 -7.22 3.94 -7.99
C ASN A 186 -8.13 3.45 -6.85
N PHE A 187 -8.71 2.26 -6.98
CA PHE A 187 -9.59 1.72 -5.94
C PHE A 187 -8.83 1.35 -4.66
N ALA A 188 -7.56 0.96 -4.76
CA ALA A 188 -6.72 0.76 -3.59
C ALA A 188 -6.53 2.05 -2.78
N ASP A 189 -6.42 3.22 -3.41
CA ASP A 189 -6.35 4.50 -2.70
C ASP A 189 -7.67 4.84 -2.00
N VAL A 190 -8.81 4.57 -2.66
CA VAL A 190 -10.15 4.71 -2.07
C VAL A 190 -10.28 3.87 -0.81
N TYR A 191 -9.81 2.61 -0.83
CA TYR A 191 -9.77 1.77 0.36
C TYR A 191 -8.91 2.40 1.48
N GLY A 192 -7.78 3.01 1.13
CA GLY A 192 -6.93 3.74 2.07
C GLY A 192 -7.67 4.91 2.74
N TYR A 193 -8.43 5.69 1.96
CA TYR A 193 -9.27 6.77 2.50
C TYR A 193 -10.39 6.26 3.40
N ILE A 194 -11.06 5.16 3.02
CA ILE A 194 -12.09 4.52 3.85
C ILE A 194 -11.49 4.08 5.19
N PHE A 195 -10.32 3.44 5.19
CA PHE A 195 -9.61 3.10 6.42
C PHE A 195 -9.39 4.34 7.31
N LEU A 196 -8.88 5.42 6.73
CA LEU A 196 -8.58 6.65 7.47
C LEU A 196 -9.83 7.24 8.12
N VAL A 197 -10.94 7.32 7.37
CA VAL A 197 -12.24 7.76 7.89
C VAL A 197 -12.70 6.86 9.05
N LEU A 198 -12.60 5.53 8.89
CA LEU A 198 -13.02 4.59 9.93
C LEU A 198 -12.22 4.76 11.23
N ILE A 199 -10.89 4.96 11.12
CA ILE A 199 -10.03 5.18 12.29
C ILE A 199 -10.31 6.54 12.95
N ILE A 200 -10.56 7.59 12.18
CA ILE A 200 -10.92 8.91 12.73
C ILE A 200 -12.24 8.82 13.50
N ILE A 201 -13.27 8.20 12.92
CA ILE A 201 -14.56 8.00 13.59
C ILE A 201 -14.37 7.23 14.90
N TYR A 202 -13.58 6.15 14.88
CA TYR A 202 -13.28 5.40 16.09
C TYR A 202 -12.58 6.26 17.15
N GLY A 203 -11.59 7.06 16.75
CA GLY A 203 -10.87 7.97 17.64
C GLY A 203 -11.79 9.00 18.29
N VAL A 204 -12.67 9.64 17.51
CA VAL A 204 -13.65 10.62 18.00
C VAL A 204 -14.62 9.97 19.00
N VAL A 205 -15.16 8.80 18.67
CA VAL A 205 -16.09 8.08 19.55
C VAL A 205 -15.39 7.63 20.84
N ALA A 206 -14.17 7.12 20.73
CA ALA A 206 -13.39 6.69 21.89
C ALA A 206 -13.04 7.86 22.81
N LEU A 207 -12.64 9.00 22.24
CA LEU A 207 -12.36 10.24 22.97
C LEU A 207 -13.63 10.77 23.65
N GLY A 208 -14.75 10.85 22.94
CA GLY A 208 -16.03 11.31 23.50
C GLY A 208 -16.49 10.43 24.66
N ARG A 209 -16.30 9.10 24.56
CA ARG A 209 -16.58 8.18 25.67
C ARG A 209 -15.68 8.47 26.86
N TYR A 210 -14.37 8.59 26.65
CA TYR A 210 -13.41 8.88 27.71
C TYR A 210 -13.77 10.17 28.47
N LEU A 211 -14.03 11.26 27.74
CA LEU A 211 -14.41 12.55 28.32
C LEU A 211 -15.76 12.52 29.06
N TRP A 212 -16.66 11.62 28.69
CA TRP A 212 -17.98 11.48 29.33
C TRP A 212 -17.96 10.54 30.53
N THR A 213 -17.10 9.52 30.54
CA THR A 213 -17.02 8.53 31.63
C THR A 213 -16.12 8.93 32.77
N ASP A 214 -15.26 9.94 32.58
CA ASP A 214 -14.32 10.42 33.59
C ASP A 214 -14.31 11.97 33.58
N PRO A 215 -15.41 12.63 34.00
CA PRO A 215 -15.40 14.06 34.23
C PRO A 215 -14.68 14.27 35.57
N GLY A 216 -13.42 14.70 35.51
CA GLY A 216 -12.72 15.18 36.72
C GLY A 216 -13.54 16.20 37.50
#